data_AF-A0AAE1HFK2-F1
#
_entry.id   AF-A0AAE1HFK2-F1
#
_cell.length_a   1.000
_cell.length_b   1.000
_cell.length_c   1.000
_cell.angle_alpha   90.00
_cell.angle_beta   90.00
_cell.angle_gamma   90.00
#
_symmetry.space_group_name_H-M   'P 1'
#
loop_
_entity.id
_entity.type
_entity.pdbx_description
1 polymer ?
#
loop_
_entity_poly.entity_id
_entity_poly.type
_entity_poly.pdbx_seq_one_letter_code
_entity_poly.pdbx_strand_id
1 'polypeptide(L)'
;MKSNSMYLDDIVIGVDTNRLAELRARNGKSTTFVYRFGVRAKYSTSPLADPGQEAGGAVHSDELGYLWKMDMLQQQLSGDDLASKTLRRMVNMWSSFVRSGSQKLTDHKRYGSRALKLAGAMGHKRYGSEELQLASATGHNQAR
;
A
#
# COMPACT_ATOMS: atom_id res chain seq x y z
N MET A 1 -0.96 -22.76 -16.45
CA MET A 1 -1.64 -22.89 -15.15
C MET A 1 -1.90 -21.49 -14.61
N LYS A 2 -3.16 -21.12 -14.35
CA LYS A 2 -3.49 -19.84 -13.71
C LYS A 2 -3.20 -19.97 -12.20
N SER A 3 -2.33 -19.11 -11.69
CA SER A 3 -1.75 -19.20 -10.35
C SER A 3 -2.79 -19.02 -9.23
N ASN A 4 -2.79 -19.93 -8.25
CA ASN A 4 -3.54 -19.86 -6.99
C ASN A 4 -3.10 -18.73 -6.06
N SER A 5 -2.11 -17.92 -6.45
CA SER A 5 -1.47 -16.91 -5.60
C SER A 5 -2.42 -15.78 -5.15
N MET A 6 -3.45 -15.43 -5.92
CA MET A 6 -4.35 -14.32 -5.57
C MET A 6 -5.20 -14.61 -4.32
N TYR A 7 -5.53 -15.88 -4.04
CA TYR A 7 -6.38 -16.24 -2.91
C TYR A 7 -5.59 -16.44 -1.61
N LEU A 8 -4.30 -16.81 -1.69
CA LEU A 8 -3.49 -17.07 -0.51
C LEU A 8 -3.08 -15.77 0.20
N ASP A 9 -2.75 -14.70 -0.53
CA ASP A 9 -2.37 -13.42 0.07
C ASP A 9 -3.51 -12.79 0.88
N ASP A 10 -4.73 -12.83 0.34
CA ASP A 10 -5.93 -12.33 1.02
C ASP A 10 -6.22 -13.12 2.29
N ILE A 11 -6.10 -14.46 2.25
CA ILE A 11 -6.41 -15.33 3.38
C ILE A 11 -5.33 -15.27 4.47
N VAL A 12 -4.04 -15.27 4.09
CA VAL A 12 -2.94 -15.42 5.05
C VAL A 12 -2.51 -14.10 5.66
N ILE A 13 -2.58 -12.99 4.91
CA ILE A 13 -2.07 -11.68 5.38
C ILE A 13 -3.19 -10.65 5.40
N GLY A 14 -4.00 -10.59 4.34
CA GLY A 14 -5.00 -9.54 4.16
C GLY A 14 -6.08 -9.53 5.24
N VAL A 15 -6.74 -10.66 5.48
CA VAL A 15 -7.84 -10.79 6.44
C VAL A 15 -7.39 -10.48 7.88
N ASP A 16 -6.27 -11.06 8.32
CA ASP A 16 -5.79 -10.87 9.69
C ASP A 16 -5.29 -9.44 9.92
N THR A 17 -4.62 -8.84 8.94
CA THR A 17 -4.20 -7.43 9.01
C THR A 17 -5.40 -6.49 9.08
N ASN A 18 -6.44 -6.74 8.26
CA ASN A 18 -7.66 -5.94 8.29
C ASN A 18 -8.40 -6.09 9.64
N ARG A 19 -8.53 -7.32 10.14
CA ARG A 19 -9.16 -7.59 11.43
C ARG A 19 -8.41 -6.92 12.57
N LEU A 20 -7.08 -6.96 12.56
CA LEU A 20 -6.26 -6.26 13.54
C LEU A 20 -6.45 -4.75 13.45
N ALA A 21 -6.44 -4.17 12.24
CA ALA A 21 -6.67 -2.75 12.03
C ALA A 21 -8.05 -2.31 12.58
N GLU A 22 -9.09 -3.09 12.34
CA GLU A 22 -10.43 -2.83 12.89
C GLU A 22 -10.46 -2.91 14.42
N LEU A 23 -9.83 -3.92 15.03
CA LEU A 23 -9.75 -4.05 16.48
C LEU A 23 -8.99 -2.88 17.11
N ARG A 24 -7.89 -2.44 16.48
CA ARG A 24 -7.11 -1.27 16.90
C ARG A 24 -7.91 0.02 16.74
N ALA A 25 -8.71 0.17 15.68
CA ALA A 25 -9.56 1.33 15.49
C ALA A 25 -10.68 1.42 16.54
N ARG A 26 -11.22 0.28 16.99
CA ARG A 26 -12.29 0.23 17.98
C ARG A 26 -11.81 0.37 19.42
N ASN A 27 -10.66 -0.22 19.74
CA ASN A 27 -10.23 -0.41 21.13
C ASN A 27 -8.88 0.24 21.47
N GLY A 28 -8.15 0.75 20.47
CA GLY A 28 -6.81 1.28 20.65
C GLY A 28 -6.81 2.63 21.37
N LYS A 29 -5.91 2.78 22.35
CA LYS A 29 -5.63 4.06 23.02
C LYS A 29 -4.57 4.91 22.29
N SER A 30 -3.94 4.34 21.26
CA SER A 30 -2.89 4.97 20.48
C SER A 30 -3.15 4.84 18.98
N THR A 31 -2.73 5.87 18.23
CA THR A 31 -2.85 5.92 16.78
C THR A 31 -2.19 4.70 16.13
N THR A 32 -2.89 4.07 15.20
CA THR A 32 -2.38 2.94 14.41
C THR A 32 -2.32 3.36 12.95
N PHE A 33 -1.18 3.16 12.30
CA PHE A 33 -0.97 3.43 10.88
C PHE A 33 -0.93 2.11 10.12
N VAL A 34 -1.61 2.07 8.97
CA VAL A 34 -1.64 0.91 8.08
C VAL A 34 -1.23 1.38 6.69
N TYR A 35 -0.39 0.61 6.00
CA TYR A 35 -0.04 0.85 4.61
C TYR A 35 -0.22 -0.44 3.80
N ARG A 36 -0.41 -0.29 2.49
CA ARG A 36 -0.43 -1.38 1.52
C ARG A 36 0.66 -1.13 0.49
N PHE A 37 1.61 -2.05 0.39
CA PHE A 37 2.57 -2.05 -0.70
C PHE A 37 1.95 -2.68 -1.94
N GLY A 38 2.10 -2.05 -3.10
CA GLY A 38 1.50 -2.50 -4.35
C GLY A 38 2.32 -2.13 -5.57
N VAL A 39 3.60 -1.83 -5.39
CA VAL A 39 4.50 -1.43 -6.48
C VAL A 39 5.24 -2.65 -7.01
N ARG A 40 5.09 -2.90 -8.31
CA ARG A 40 5.96 -3.82 -9.06
C ARG A 40 6.91 -3.00 -9.93
N ALA A 41 8.20 -3.11 -9.69
CA ALA A 41 9.24 -2.45 -10.47
C ALA A 41 10.60 -3.16 -10.26
N LYS A 42 11.68 -2.64 -10.83
CA LYS A 42 13.00 -3.30 -10.90
C LYS A 42 13.63 -3.71 -9.56
N TYR A 43 13.13 -3.22 -8.42
CA TYR A 43 13.61 -3.62 -7.08
C TYR A 43 12.66 -4.57 -6.35
N SER A 44 11.66 -5.13 -7.02
CA SER A 44 10.88 -6.23 -6.49
C SER A 44 11.76 -7.48 -6.37
N THR A 45 11.66 -8.21 -5.26
CA THR A 45 12.52 -9.36 -4.95
C THR A 45 12.01 -10.67 -5.56
N SER A 46 10.72 -10.78 -5.83
CA SER A 46 10.11 -12.01 -6.36
C SER A 46 10.78 -12.58 -7.61
N PRO A 47 11.22 -11.78 -8.60
CA PRO A 47 11.92 -12.30 -9.77
C PRO A 47 13.23 -13.02 -9.46
N LEU A 48 13.84 -12.72 -8.30
CA LEU A 48 15.07 -13.39 -7.86
C LEU A 48 14.82 -14.86 -7.51
N ALA A 49 13.60 -15.20 -7.10
CA ALA A 49 13.20 -16.56 -6.76
C ALA A 49 12.46 -17.26 -7.92
N ASP A 50 11.61 -16.52 -8.63
CA ASP A 50 10.86 -17.01 -9.79
C ASP A 50 10.78 -15.89 -10.85
N PRO A 51 11.60 -15.95 -11.91
CA PRO A 51 11.55 -14.98 -13.01
C PRO A 51 10.16 -14.87 -13.68
N GLY A 52 9.34 -15.92 -13.62
CA GLY A 52 7.97 -15.90 -14.14
C GLY A 52 7.05 -14.93 -13.39
N GLN A 53 7.44 -14.49 -12.20
CA GLN A 53 6.69 -13.51 -11.42
C GLN A 53 6.88 -12.08 -11.91
N GLU A 54 7.82 -11.78 -12.82
CA GLU A 54 8.06 -10.41 -13.34
C GLU A 54 6.79 -9.75 -13.93
N ALA A 55 5.94 -10.53 -14.59
CA ALA A 55 4.73 -10.03 -15.26
C ALA A 55 3.52 -9.80 -14.31
N GLY A 56 3.64 -10.11 -13.01
CA GLY A 56 2.55 -10.00 -12.03
C GLY A 56 2.45 -8.64 -11.32
N GLY A 57 1.49 -8.53 -10.39
CA GLY A 57 1.46 -7.45 -9.38
C GLY A 57 2.43 -7.73 -8.23
N ALA A 58 2.64 -6.77 -7.33
CA ALA A 58 3.50 -6.95 -6.17
C ALA A 58 3.08 -8.18 -5.33
N VAL A 59 4.04 -8.98 -4.90
CA VAL A 59 3.83 -10.18 -4.07
C VAL A 59 4.59 -10.07 -2.76
N HIS A 60 4.41 -11.06 -1.89
CA HIS A 60 5.10 -11.13 -0.60
C HIS A 60 6.61 -10.91 -0.73
N SER A 61 7.15 -10.06 0.16
CA SER A 61 8.57 -9.66 0.26
C SER A 61 9.08 -8.71 -0.82
N ASP A 62 8.30 -8.36 -1.85
CA ASP A 62 8.76 -7.40 -2.88
C ASP A 62 9.15 -6.04 -2.32
N GLU A 63 8.52 -5.61 -1.23
CA GLU A 63 8.81 -4.34 -0.58
C GLU A 63 10.23 -4.28 0.02
N LEU A 64 10.86 -5.44 0.26
CA LEU A 64 12.18 -5.50 0.88
C LEU A 64 13.28 -4.88 -0.01
N GLY A 65 13.19 -5.05 -1.32
CA GLY A 65 14.14 -4.39 -2.23
C GLY A 65 13.97 -2.87 -2.30
N TYR A 66 12.97 -2.29 -1.63
CA TYR A 66 12.78 -0.83 -1.54
C TYR A 66 13.19 -0.24 -0.20
N LEU A 67 13.61 -1.06 0.76
CA LEU A 67 14.01 -0.60 2.09
C LEU A 67 15.42 -1.07 2.49
N TRP A 68 15.87 -2.23 2.02
CA TRP A 68 17.21 -2.76 2.31
C TRP A 68 18.08 -2.78 1.05
N LYS A 69 19.37 -2.45 1.20
CA LYS A 69 20.33 -2.60 0.11
C LYS A 69 20.56 -4.08 -0.19
N MET A 70 20.40 -4.48 -1.43
CA MET A 70 20.62 -5.84 -1.93
C MET A 70 21.46 -5.78 -3.19
N ASP A 71 22.65 -6.37 -3.15
CA ASP A 71 23.61 -6.27 -4.26
C ASP A 71 23.05 -6.85 -5.57
N MET A 72 22.18 -7.86 -5.48
CA MET A 72 21.53 -8.50 -6.63
C MET A 72 20.52 -7.61 -7.35
N LEU A 73 20.02 -6.54 -6.71
CA LEU A 73 19.01 -5.64 -7.28
C LEU A 73 19.59 -4.35 -7.89
N GLN A 74 20.90 -4.12 -7.74
CA GLN A 74 21.60 -2.95 -8.30
C GLN A 74 20.86 -1.63 -8.02
N GLN A 75 20.46 -1.41 -6.76
CA GLN A 75 19.64 -0.26 -6.42
C GLN A 75 20.37 1.08 -6.59
N GLN A 76 19.65 2.08 -7.07
CA GLN A 76 20.12 3.41 -7.39
C GLN A 76 19.26 4.42 -6.64
N LEU A 77 19.86 5.12 -5.68
CA LEU A 77 19.18 6.12 -4.87
C LEU A 77 18.83 7.40 -5.66
N SER A 78 19.63 7.74 -6.67
CA SER A 78 19.48 8.96 -7.48
C SER A 78 18.61 8.79 -8.73
N GLY A 79 18.14 7.58 -9.05
CA GLY A 79 17.33 7.33 -10.24
C GLY A 79 15.98 8.03 -10.22
N ASP A 80 15.44 8.37 -11.39
CA ASP A 80 14.12 9.02 -11.51
C ASP A 80 12.99 8.05 -11.92
N ASP A 81 13.30 6.77 -12.12
CA ASP A 81 12.27 5.78 -12.43
C ASP A 81 11.38 5.44 -11.23
N LEU A 82 10.29 4.70 -11.50
CA LEU A 82 9.30 4.31 -10.50
C LEU A 82 9.96 3.59 -9.30
N ALA A 83 10.95 2.75 -9.56
CA ALA A 83 11.59 1.97 -8.52
C ALA A 83 12.46 2.82 -7.60
N SER A 84 13.31 3.69 -8.15
CA SER A 84 14.13 4.61 -7.37
C SER A 84 13.27 5.63 -6.60
N LYS A 85 12.17 6.12 -7.20
CA LYS A 85 11.16 6.94 -6.51
C LYS A 85 10.50 6.17 -5.35
N THR A 86 10.13 4.92 -5.56
CA THR A 86 9.49 4.06 -4.55
C THR A 86 10.44 3.77 -3.40
N LEU A 87 11.72 3.47 -3.68
CA LEU A 87 12.76 3.26 -2.67
C LEU A 87 12.85 4.48 -1.74
N ARG A 88 13.00 5.68 -2.32
CA ARG A 88 13.05 6.92 -1.52
C ARG A 88 11.79 7.13 -0.69
N ARG A 89 10.61 6.82 -1.23
CA ARG A 89 9.33 6.93 -0.51
C ARG A 89 9.27 5.95 0.67
N MET A 90 9.65 4.69 0.48
CA MET A 90 9.65 3.67 1.52
C MET A 90 10.61 4.03 2.66
N VAL A 91 11.85 4.40 2.33
CA VAL A 91 12.84 4.86 3.32
C VAL A 91 12.37 6.10 4.06
N ASN A 92 11.81 7.10 3.36
CA ASN A 92 11.31 8.32 3.99
C ASN A 92 10.09 8.06 4.91
N MET A 93 9.17 7.19 4.50
CA MET A 93 8.00 6.82 5.29
C MET A 93 8.42 6.18 6.61
N TRP A 94 9.25 5.13 6.55
CA TRP A 94 9.72 4.40 7.72
C TRP A 94 10.63 5.24 8.63
N SER A 95 11.60 5.97 8.07
CA SER A 95 12.48 6.84 8.86
C SER A 95 11.72 7.99 9.53
N SER A 96 10.72 8.58 8.87
CA SER A 96 9.86 9.61 9.47
C SER A 96 9.03 9.05 10.63
N PHE A 97 8.48 7.85 10.44
CA PHE A 97 7.71 7.17 11.48
C PHE A 97 8.58 6.87 12.71
N VAL A 98 9.77 6.29 12.52
CA VAL A 98 10.72 6.02 13.61
C VAL A 98 11.11 7.31 14.34
N ARG A 99 11.37 8.39 13.61
CA ARG A 99 11.82 9.67 14.21
C ARG A 99 10.73 10.42 14.97
N SER A 100 9.47 10.34 14.54
CA SER A 100 8.41 11.25 15.02
C SER A 100 7.13 10.58 15.47
N GLY A 101 7.01 9.25 15.32
CA GLY A 101 5.74 8.54 15.51
C GLY A 101 4.67 8.88 14.46
N SER A 102 5.02 9.65 13.43
CA SER A 102 4.12 10.09 12.36
C SER A 102 4.78 9.95 10.99
N GLN A 103 4.00 9.55 9.99
CA GLN A 103 4.48 9.48 8.61
C GLN A 103 4.36 10.85 7.93
N LYS A 104 5.47 11.36 7.38
CA LYS A 104 5.45 12.45 6.40
C LYS A 104 5.50 11.84 5.00
N LEU A 105 4.34 11.47 4.47
CA LEU A 105 4.21 11.12 3.07
C LEU A 105 4.12 12.42 2.26
N THR A 106 5.22 12.85 1.66
CA THR A 106 5.33 14.20 1.07
C THR A 106 4.73 14.34 -0.33
N ASP A 107 4.07 13.34 -0.90
CA ASP A 107 3.71 13.40 -2.33
C ASP A 107 2.50 12.57 -2.76
N HIS A 108 1.60 12.26 -1.83
CA HIS A 108 0.39 11.49 -2.12
C HIS A 108 -0.78 12.23 -1.48
N LYS A 109 -1.85 12.47 -2.25
CA LYS A 109 -3.13 12.87 -1.66
C LYS A 109 -3.38 11.94 -0.48
N ARG A 110 -3.54 12.48 0.73
CA ARG A 110 -4.13 11.75 1.85
C ARG A 110 -5.36 11.05 1.29
N TYR A 111 -5.31 9.72 1.09
CA TYR A 111 -6.54 8.97 0.94
C TYR A 111 -7.26 9.17 2.26
N GLY A 112 -8.27 10.03 2.19
CA GLY A 112 -8.80 10.72 3.33
C GLY A 112 -9.19 9.74 4.41
N SER A 113 -9.09 10.22 5.64
CA SER A 113 -10.04 9.92 6.70
C SER A 113 -11.46 10.23 6.23
N ARG A 114 -11.99 9.48 5.25
CA ARG A 114 -13.39 9.14 5.30
C ARG A 114 -13.45 8.19 6.48
N ALA A 115 -14.04 8.66 7.57
CA ALA A 115 -14.48 7.79 8.65
C ALA A 115 -14.96 6.49 8.03
N LEU A 116 -14.40 5.37 8.48
CA LEU A 116 -15.07 4.08 8.37
C LEU A 116 -16.45 4.33 8.96
N LYS A 117 -17.41 4.71 8.10
CA LYS A 117 -18.82 4.67 8.41
C LYS A 117 -18.98 3.22 8.80
N LEU A 118 -19.24 2.97 10.09
CA LEU A 118 -19.68 1.67 10.56
C LEU A 118 -20.82 1.28 9.62
N ALA A 119 -20.50 0.44 8.64
CA ALA A 119 -21.50 -0.21 7.84
C ALA A 119 -22.13 -1.20 8.83
N GLY A 120 -23.25 -0.78 9.39
CA GLY A 120 -24.21 -1.72 9.94
C GLY A 120 -24.38 -2.85 8.93
N ALA A 121 -24.35 -4.07 9.46
CA ALA A 121 -24.81 -5.31 8.87
C ALA A 121 -25.22 -5.24 7.39
N MET A 122 -24.40 -5.85 6.52
CA MET A 122 -24.78 -6.76 5.42
C MET A 122 -23.81 -6.66 4.23
N GLY A 123 -23.34 -7.82 3.79
CA GLY A 123 -22.96 -8.07 2.40
C GLY A 123 -21.47 -7.98 2.07
N HIS A 124 -20.85 -9.15 1.88
CA HIS A 124 -19.65 -9.31 1.06
C HIS A 124 -19.85 -8.63 -0.31
N LYS A 125 -19.08 -7.57 -0.60
CA LYS A 125 -18.80 -7.14 -1.97
C LYS A 125 -17.28 -7.09 -2.16
N ARG A 126 -16.80 -7.99 -3.03
CA ARG A 126 -15.43 -8.02 -3.55
C ARG A 126 -15.16 -6.71 -4.29
N TYR A 127 -14.11 -5.98 -3.92
CA TYR A 127 -13.61 -4.86 -4.72
C TYR A 127 -12.44 -5.35 -5.57
N GLY A 128 -12.77 -5.88 -6.75
CA GLY A 128 -11.85 -6.03 -7.86
C GLY A 128 -12.13 -4.95 -8.90
N SER A 129 -11.06 -4.36 -9.43
CA SER A 129 -10.95 -3.69 -10.73
C SER A 129 -12.22 -3.00 -11.29
N GLU A 130 -12.50 -1.77 -10.88
CA GLU A 130 -13.24 -0.84 -11.75
C GLU A 130 -12.53 0.51 -11.80
N GLU A 131 -12.32 0.94 -13.03
CA GLU A 131 -11.80 2.21 -13.50
C GLU A 131 -12.65 3.35 -12.92
N LEU A 132 -12.08 4.17 -12.04
CA LEU A 132 -12.79 5.29 -11.42
C LEU A 132 -12.87 6.45 -12.41
N GLN A 133 -13.97 6.45 -13.17
CA GLN A 133 -14.41 7.55 -14.02
C GLN A 133 -14.47 8.87 -13.24
N LEU A 134 -13.96 9.94 -13.87
CA LEU A 134 -14.12 11.32 -13.41
C LEU A 134 -15.60 11.68 -13.33
N ALA A 135 -16.18 11.68 -12.13
CA ALA A 135 -17.42 12.38 -11.86
C ALA A 135 -17.11 13.84 -11.49
N SER A 136 -17.23 14.73 -12.48
CA SER A 136 -17.43 16.16 -12.28
C SER A 136 -18.77 16.39 -11.58
N ALA A 137 -18.79 17.11 -10.46
CA ALA A 137 -20.00 17.78 -9.98
C ALA A 137 -19.64 18.95 -9.04
N THR A 138 -19.76 20.15 -9.62
CA THR A 138 -20.35 21.39 -9.07
C THR A 138 -20.81 21.41 -7.60
N GLY A 139 -20.55 22.54 -6.93
CA GLY A 139 -21.57 23.19 -6.11
C GLY A 139 -21.10 23.95 -4.86
N HIS A 140 -21.20 25.28 -4.93
CA HIS A 140 -21.60 26.24 -3.87
C HIS A 140 -20.89 26.28 -2.50
N ASN A 141 -20.40 27.49 -2.14
CA ASN A 141 -21.02 28.21 -1.03
C ASN A 141 -20.78 29.74 -1.06
N GLN A 142 -21.83 30.45 -0.69
CA GLN A 142 -21.92 31.90 -0.45
C GLN A 142 -21.36 32.28 0.94
N ALA A 143 -21.29 33.60 1.14
CA ALA A 143 -21.03 34.41 2.36
C ALA A 143 -19.55 34.66 2.66
N ARG A 144 -19.06 35.90 2.74
CA ARG A 144 -19.69 37.21 3.04
C ARG A 144 -19.50 38.25 1.94
#